data_AF-A0A2G9T9Y2-F1
#
_entry.id   AF-A0A2G9T9Y2-F1
#
_cell.length_a   1.000
_cell.length_b   1.000
_cell.length_c   1.000
_cell.angle_alpha   90.00
_cell.angle_beta   90.00
_cell.angle_gamma   90.00
#
_symmetry.space_group_name_H-M   'P 1'
#
loop_
_entity.id
_entity.type
_entity.pdbx_description
1 polymer ?
#
loop_
_entity_poly.entity_id
_entity_poly.type
_entity_poly.pdbx_seq_one_letter_code
_entity_poly.pdbx_strand_id
1 'polypeptide(L)'
;MDLNKMNDAAKNEEPDDPPATPPVRVNTQRTVLLVRSSLEECFGFALQTYVFKRGPYGLKERITYIDYVRDKSIAAGAGVQEGDVVVAVNGSPVLQESHADLVKLMSSQLELRLVLLYQ
;
A
#
# COMPACT_ATOMS: atom_id res chain seq x y z
N MET A 1 -53.41 53.64 9.54
CA MET A 1 -52.55 54.25 10.58
C MET A 1 -52.81 53.39 11.81
N ASP A 2 -51.89 52.52 12.20
CA ASP A 2 -50.59 52.91 12.76
C ASP A 2 -49.37 52.18 12.20
N LEU A 3 -48.25 52.90 12.33
CA LEU A 3 -46.90 52.65 11.87
C LEU A 3 -46.04 52.05 13.00
N ASN A 4 -45.00 51.33 12.61
CA ASN A 4 -43.78 50.97 13.36
C ASN A 4 -43.79 49.69 14.24
N LYS A 5 -43.03 48.67 13.81
CA LYS A 5 -41.58 48.59 14.09
C LYS A 5 -40.91 47.47 13.29
N MET A 6 -39.81 47.84 12.62
CA MET A 6 -38.78 46.96 12.07
C MET A 6 -38.14 46.06 13.14
N ASN A 7 -37.79 44.84 12.76
CA ASN A 7 -36.43 44.27 12.72
C ASN A 7 -36.55 42.78 12.38
N ASP A 8 -36.13 42.35 11.19
CA ASP A 8 -34.75 41.93 10.86
C ASP A 8 -34.28 40.71 11.65
N ALA A 9 -34.42 39.54 11.01
CA ALA A 9 -33.45 38.46 11.06
C ALA A 9 -33.73 37.52 9.88
N ALA A 10 -33.29 37.91 8.69
CA ALA A 10 -33.12 36.96 7.60
C ALA A 10 -32.05 35.94 8.04
N LYS A 11 -32.48 34.74 8.44
CA LYS A 11 -31.59 33.60 8.61
C LYS A 11 -31.04 33.24 7.23
N ASN A 12 -29.76 33.47 7.03
CA ASN A 12 -29.01 32.88 5.92
C ASN A 12 -28.94 31.37 6.19
N GLU A 13 -29.70 30.58 5.42
CA GLU A 13 -29.46 29.14 5.32
C GLU A 13 -28.23 28.94 4.43
N GLU A 14 -27.09 28.62 5.04
CA GLU A 14 -25.95 28.05 4.33
C GLU A 14 -26.37 26.70 3.72
N PRO A 15 -26.00 26.40 2.46
CA PRO A 15 -26.28 25.10 1.90
C PRO A 15 -25.46 24.04 2.65
N ASP A 16 -26.14 23.00 3.13
CA ASP A 16 -25.58 21.82 3.78
C ASP A 16 -24.73 21.05 2.76
N ASP A 17 -23.47 21.46 2.63
CA ASP A 17 -22.48 20.76 1.82
C ASP A 17 -22.22 19.40 2.51
N PRO A 18 -22.46 18.26 1.84
CA PRO A 18 -22.26 16.96 2.47
C PRO A 18 -20.80 16.87 2.95
N PRO A 19 -20.54 16.22 4.11
CA PRO A 19 -19.20 16.12 4.65
C PRO A 19 -18.28 15.56 3.58
N ALA A 20 -17.28 16.34 3.17
CA ALA A 20 -16.33 15.98 2.14
C ALA A 20 -15.79 14.59 2.46
N THR A 21 -16.17 13.60 1.65
CA THR A 21 -15.58 12.26 1.69
C THR A 21 -14.07 12.43 1.71
N PRO A 22 -13.32 11.81 2.65
CA PRO A 22 -11.88 11.89 2.62
C PRO A 22 -11.41 11.46 1.22
N PRO A 23 -10.43 12.15 0.62
CA PRO A 23 -9.98 11.82 -0.72
C PRO A 23 -9.59 10.34 -0.74
N VAL A 24 -10.18 9.58 -1.67
CA VAL A 24 -9.80 8.20 -1.95
C VAL A 24 -8.28 8.20 -2.09
N ARG A 25 -7.59 7.53 -1.16
CA ARG A 25 -6.12 7.54 -1.14
C ARG A 25 -5.63 6.82 -2.39
N VAL A 26 -5.29 7.60 -3.42
CA VAL A 26 -4.68 7.13 -4.64
C VAL A 26 -3.39 6.37 -4.31
N ASN A 27 -3.35 5.06 -4.63
CA ASN A 27 -2.18 4.18 -4.72
C ASN A 27 -0.90 4.75 -4.10
N THR A 28 -0.84 4.83 -2.77
CA THR A 28 0.30 5.48 -2.10
C THR A 28 1.49 4.53 -2.14
N GLN A 29 2.46 4.86 -2.99
CA GLN A 29 3.75 4.18 -3.01
C GLN A 29 4.48 4.41 -1.68
N ARG A 30 4.88 3.32 -1.04
CA ARG A 30 5.64 3.34 0.21
C ARG A 30 6.98 2.67 0.01
N THR A 31 8.04 3.31 0.50
CA THR A 31 9.36 2.69 0.59
C THR A 31 9.62 2.34 2.04
N VAL A 32 9.84 1.07 2.34
CA VAL A 32 10.11 0.57 3.69
C VAL A 32 11.51 -0.04 3.76
N LEU A 33 12.10 0.01 4.95
CA LEU A 33 13.38 -0.61 5.25
C LEU A 33 13.19 -1.64 6.37
N LEU A 34 13.54 -2.89 6.08
CA LEU A 34 13.48 -3.99 7.03
C LEU A 34 14.91 -4.38 7.38
N VAL A 35 15.20 -4.48 8.68
CA VAL A 35 16.54 -4.86 9.17
C VAL A 35 16.38 -5.99 10.19
N ARG A 36 17.15 -7.06 10.01
CA ARG A 36 17.24 -8.21 10.93
C ARG A 36 18.68 -8.42 11.39
N SER A 37 18.86 -9.03 12.55
CA SER A 37 20.19 -9.17 13.16
C SER A 37 20.97 -10.40 12.65
N SER A 38 20.27 -11.39 12.09
CA SER A 38 20.83 -12.64 11.59
C SER A 38 20.02 -13.17 10.40
N LEU A 39 20.63 -13.97 9.53
CA LEU A 39 19.92 -14.63 8.42
C LEU A 39 18.94 -15.73 8.87
N GLU A 40 19.08 -16.22 10.11
CA GLU A 40 18.15 -17.19 10.72
C GLU A 40 16.82 -16.53 11.14
N GLU A 41 16.80 -15.21 11.35
CA GLU A 41 15.60 -14.46 11.73
C GLU A 41 14.76 -14.12 10.50
N CYS A 42 13.44 -14.33 10.53
CA CYS A 42 12.58 -13.93 9.41
C CYS A 42 12.09 -12.49 9.57
N PHE A 43 11.97 -11.75 8.46
CA PHE A 43 11.32 -10.43 8.44
C PHE A 43 9.84 -10.46 8.89
N GLY A 44 9.16 -11.59 8.71
CA GLY A 44 7.82 -11.85 9.25
C GLY A 44 6.67 -11.49 8.33
N PHE A 45 6.81 -11.74 7.03
CA PHE A 45 5.71 -11.68 6.07
C PHE A 45 5.73 -12.91 5.16
N ALA A 46 4.60 -13.21 4.53
CA ALA A 46 4.48 -14.19 3.45
C ALA A 46 4.39 -13.47 2.10
N LEU A 47 5.03 -14.05 1.08
CA LEU A 47 5.09 -13.51 -0.26
C LEU A 47 4.30 -14.42 -1.19
N GLN A 48 3.46 -13.87 -2.06
CA GLN A 48 2.75 -14.64 -3.07
C GLN A 48 2.94 -14.01 -4.45
N THR A 49 3.14 -14.83 -5.48
CA THR A 49 3.35 -14.37 -6.86
C THR A 49 2.35 -15.03 -7.81
N TYR A 50 1.59 -14.20 -8.51
CA TYR A 50 0.64 -14.62 -9.54
C TYR A 50 1.26 -14.46 -10.92
N VAL A 51 1.12 -15.48 -11.76
CA VAL A 51 1.50 -15.44 -13.17
C VAL A 51 0.24 -15.44 -14.01
N PHE A 52 0.07 -14.42 -14.84
CA PHE A 52 -1.08 -14.31 -15.75
C PHE A 52 -0.61 -13.98 -17.16
N LYS A 53 -1.50 -14.17 -18.13
CA LYS A 53 -1.23 -13.83 -19.53
C LYS A 53 -1.95 -12.54 -19.86
N ARG A 54 -1.24 -11.58 -20.45
CA ARG A 54 -1.85 -10.33 -20.94
C ARG A 54 -1.81 -10.26 -22.46
N GLY A 55 -2.93 -9.82 -23.04
CA GLY A 55 -3.07 -9.55 -24.47
C GLY A 55 -3.14 -10.81 -25.36
N PRO A 56 -3.42 -10.62 -26.66
CA PRO A 56 -3.64 -11.72 -27.61
C PRO A 56 -2.39 -12.56 -27.86
N TYR A 57 -1.21 -12.02 -27.59
CA TYR A 57 0.08 -12.71 -27.76
C TYR A 57 0.49 -13.55 -26.54
N GLY A 58 -0.28 -13.52 -25.44
CA GLY A 58 -0.06 -14.40 -24.29
C GLY A 58 1.22 -14.11 -23.50
N LEU A 59 1.66 -12.84 -23.45
CA LEU A 59 2.84 -12.45 -22.68
C LEU A 59 2.60 -12.77 -21.21
N LYS A 60 3.53 -13.53 -20.60
CA LYS A 60 3.45 -13.88 -19.18
C LYS A 60 3.89 -12.70 -18.34
N GLU A 61 2.98 -12.22 -17.51
CA GLU A 61 3.24 -11.17 -16.53
C GLU A 61 3.13 -11.73 -15.12
N ARG A 62 3.81 -11.06 -14.18
CA ARG A 62 3.83 -11.45 -12.78
C ARG A 62 3.43 -10.27 -11.91
N ILE A 63 2.64 -10.56 -10.90
CA ILE A 63 2.37 -9.66 -9.77
C ILE A 63 2.77 -10.39 -8.50
N THR A 64 3.55 -9.73 -7.66
CA THR A 64 3.96 -10.25 -6.37
C THR A 64 3.39 -9.35 -5.27
N TYR A 65 2.77 -9.93 -4.26
CA TYR A 65 2.19 -9.18 -3.14
C TYR A 65 2.47 -9.86 -1.80
N ILE A 66 2.24 -9.12 -0.72
CA ILE A 66 2.35 -9.56 0.66
C ILE A 66 1.04 -10.24 1.07
N ASP A 67 1.06 -11.56 1.23
CA ASP A 67 -0.13 -12.38 1.52
C ASP A 67 -0.49 -12.39 3.00
N TYR A 68 0.51 -12.22 3.87
CA TYR A 68 0.32 -12.17 5.31
C TYR A 68 1.46 -11.38 5.95
N VAL A 69 1.16 -10.66 7.03
CA VAL A 69 2.16 -10.01 7.89
C VAL A 69 1.96 -10.51 9.31
N ARG A 70 3.03 -11.07 9.90
CA ARG A 70 3.01 -11.56 11.29
C ARG A 70 2.98 -10.38 12.25
N ASP A 71 2.07 -10.41 13.23
CA ASP A 71 2.02 -9.41 14.30
C ASP A 71 3.36 -9.27 15.03
N LYS A 72 3.69 -8.03 15.40
CA LYS A 72 4.92 -7.66 16.13
C LYS A 72 6.22 -8.12 15.43
N SER A 73 6.17 -8.37 14.12
CA SER A 73 7.36 -8.66 13.31
C SER A 73 8.08 -7.40 12.86
N ILE A 74 9.27 -7.58 12.27
CA ILE A 74 10.02 -6.49 11.62
C ILE A 74 9.17 -5.85 10.52
N ALA A 75 8.47 -6.67 9.73
CA ALA A 75 7.57 -6.21 8.68
C ALA A 75 6.41 -5.37 9.22
N ALA A 76 5.74 -5.83 10.27
CA ALA A 76 4.66 -5.07 10.92
C ALA A 76 5.17 -3.73 11.48
N GLY A 77 6.34 -3.72 12.14
CA GLY A 77 6.95 -2.51 12.69
C GLY A 77 7.37 -1.50 11.61
N ALA A 78 7.75 -1.97 10.43
CA ALA A 78 8.08 -1.12 9.28
C ALA A 78 6.85 -0.64 8.49
N GLY A 79 5.64 -1.05 8.89
CA GLY A 79 4.40 -0.65 8.23
C GLY A 79 4.09 -1.41 6.94
N VAL A 80 4.66 -2.60 6.75
CA VAL A 80 4.22 -3.54 5.70
C VAL A 80 2.83 -4.05 6.04
N GLN A 81 1.95 -4.10 5.04
CA GLN A 81 0.56 -4.51 5.20
C GLN A 81 0.25 -5.71 4.30
N GLU A 82 -0.67 -6.56 4.75
CA GLU A 82 -1.30 -7.55 3.89
C GLU A 82 -1.97 -6.87 2.70
N GLY A 83 -1.81 -7.46 1.51
CA GLY A 83 -2.28 -6.89 0.25
C GLY A 83 -1.32 -5.91 -0.42
N ASP A 84 -0.22 -5.51 0.24
CA ASP A 84 0.79 -4.66 -0.39
C ASP A 84 1.37 -5.35 -1.64
N VAL A 85 1.31 -4.68 -2.79
CA VAL A 85 1.96 -5.12 -4.02
C VAL A 85 3.43 -4.72 -3.99
N VAL A 86 4.32 -5.69 -4.12
CA VAL A 86 5.76 -5.45 -4.18
C VAL A 86 6.13 -4.99 -5.59
N VAL A 87 6.72 -3.81 -5.70
CA VAL A 87 7.14 -3.22 -6.99
C VAL A 87 8.64 -3.35 -7.20
N ALA A 88 9.43 -3.14 -6.15
CA ALA A 88 10.88 -3.25 -6.20
C ALA A 88 11.48 -3.77 -4.90
N VAL A 89 12.62 -4.45 -5.04
CA VAL A 89 13.43 -5.00 -3.94
C VAL A 89 14.85 -4.52 -4.12
N ASN A 90 15.39 -3.83 -3.10
CA ASN A 90 16.75 -3.28 -3.11
C ASN A 90 17.08 -2.45 -4.37
N GLY A 91 16.07 -1.73 -4.90
CA GLY A 91 16.20 -0.89 -6.10
C GLY A 91 15.91 -1.60 -7.42
N SER A 92 15.75 -2.93 -7.43
CA SER A 92 15.46 -3.72 -8.63
C SER A 92 13.95 -3.99 -8.78
N PRO A 93 13.34 -3.73 -9.95
CA PRO A 93 11.94 -4.08 -10.21
C PRO A 93 11.68 -5.59 -10.12
N VAL A 94 10.53 -6.00 -9.57
CA VAL A 94 10.23 -7.44 -9.36
C VAL A 94 9.48 -8.11 -10.52
N LEU A 95 8.92 -7.35 -11.47
CA LEU A 95 7.98 -7.85 -12.48
C LEU A 95 8.55 -8.97 -13.38
N GLN A 96 9.88 -8.98 -13.56
CA GLN A 96 10.56 -9.98 -14.39
C GLN A 96 11.12 -11.16 -13.59
N GLU A 97 11.15 -11.05 -12.26
CA GLU A 97 11.72 -12.06 -11.39
C GLU A 97 10.75 -13.21 -11.13
N SER A 98 11.28 -14.43 -11.01
CA SER A 98 10.47 -15.56 -10.57
C SER A 98 10.21 -15.47 -9.05
N HIS A 99 9.16 -16.16 -8.58
CA HIS A 99 8.90 -16.25 -7.15
C HIS A 99 10.11 -16.82 -6.38
N ALA A 100 10.72 -17.88 -6.91
CA ALA A 100 11.87 -18.52 -6.28
C ALA A 100 13.09 -17.60 -6.20
N ASP A 101 13.33 -16.81 -7.25
CA ASP A 101 14.44 -15.85 -7.29
C ASP A 101 14.21 -14.70 -6.31
N LEU A 102 12.99 -14.18 -6.21
CA LEU A 102 12.63 -13.17 -5.21
C LEU A 102 12.80 -13.71 -3.78
N VAL A 103 12.31 -14.92 -3.49
CA VAL A 103 12.47 -15.52 -2.15
C VAL A 103 13.95 -15.71 -1.83
N LYS A 104 14.75 -16.21 -2.78
CA LYS A 104 16.20 -16.38 -2.60
C LYS A 104 16.91 -15.03 -2.39
N LEU A 105 16.54 -14.03 -3.18
CA LEU A 105 17.07 -12.67 -3.06
C LEU A 105 16.75 -12.12 -1.67
N MET A 106 15.49 -12.07 -1.27
CA MET A 106 15.06 -11.49 0.01
C MET A 106 15.62 -12.24 1.23
N SER A 107 15.60 -13.58 1.20
CA SER A 107 16.04 -14.42 2.32
C SER A 107 17.56 -14.41 2.56
N SER A 108 18.34 -13.88 1.62
CA SER A 108 19.80 -13.74 1.76
C SER A 108 20.24 -12.36 2.25
N GLN A 109 19.32 -11.43 2.53
CA GLN A 109 19.66 -10.06 2.95
C GLN A 109 19.47 -9.86 4.46
N LEU A 110 20.36 -9.10 5.09
CA LEU A 110 20.12 -8.57 6.45
C LEU A 110 19.29 -7.29 6.42
N GLU A 111 19.42 -6.51 5.34
CA GLU A 111 18.66 -5.29 5.07
C GLU A 111 17.86 -5.46 3.78
N LEU A 112 16.56 -5.21 3.86
CA LEU A 112 15.65 -5.34 2.74
C LEU A 112 14.86 -4.05 2.55
N ARG A 113 15.13 -3.36 1.43
CA ARG A 113 14.37 -2.19 0.99
C ARG A 113 13.28 -2.62 0.03
N LEU A 114 12.03 -2.39 0.41
CA LEU A 114 10.88 -2.69 -0.43
C LEU A 114 10.22 -1.40 -0.91
N VAL A 115 9.78 -1.40 -2.16
CA VAL A 115 8.83 -0.42 -2.69
C VAL A 115 7.49 -1.13 -2.84
N LEU A 116 6.48 -0.62 -2.15
CA LEU A 116 5.16 -1.23 -2.00
C LEU A 116 4.08 -0.29 -2.54
N LEU A 117 3.02 -0.87 -3.10
CA LEU A 117 1.78 -0.17 -3.45
C LEU A 117 0.62 -0.79 -2.68
N TYR A 118 -0.14 0.05 -2.00
CA TYR A 118 -1.39 -0.34 -1.33
C TYR A 118 -2.58 0.12 -2.15
N GLN A 119 -3.58 -0.76 -2.30
CA GLN A 119 -4.87 -0.44 -2.91
C GLN A 119 -5.90 -0.04 -1.86
#